data_AF-A0A6J6HQR3-F1
#
_entry.id   AF-A0A6J6HQR3-F1
#
_cell.length_a   1.000
_cell.length_b   1.000
_cell.length_c   1.000
_cell.angle_alpha   90.00
_cell.angle_beta   90.00
_cell.angle_gamma   90.00
#
_symmetry.space_group_name_H-M   'P 1'
#
loop_
_entity.id
_entity.type
_entity.pdbx_description
1 polymer ?
#
loop_
_entity_poly.entity_id
_entity_poly.type
_entity_poly.pdbx_seq_one_letter_code
_entity_poly.pdbx_strand_id
1 'polypeptide(L)' 'MFSIDDWRDGIASGEITEVFACGTAAVVSAVGAAKSDFGTWVTGNGEPGPITNQIRETLLGIQHGLIPDTRGWNVKVC' A
#
# COMPACT_ATOMS: atom_id res chain seq x y z
N MET A 1 13.89 -14.26 -1.72
CA MET A 1 14.19 -12.89 -1.29
C MET A 1 13.82 -11.99 -2.45
N PHE A 2 13.08 -10.91 -2.21
CA PHE A 2 12.67 -9.97 -3.26
C PHE A 2 13.75 -8.88 -3.35
N SER A 3 14.29 -8.63 -4.54
CA SER A 3 15.39 -7.71 -4.79
C SER A 3 14.92 -6.40 -5.47
N ILE A 4 15.84 -5.44 -5.62
CA ILE A 4 15.57 -4.19 -6.35
C ILE A 4 15.37 -4.47 -7.85
N ASP A 5 16.11 -5.43 -8.41
CA ASP A 5 15.95 -5.83 -9.81
C ASP A 5 14.57 -6.46 -10.04
N ASP A 6 14.11 -7.35 -9.15
CA ASP A 6 12.76 -7.93 -9.22
C ASP A 6 11.68 -6.84 -9.18
N TRP A 7 11.87 -5.81 -8.35
CA TRP A 7 10.95 -4.68 -8.27
C TRP A 7 10.94 -3.86 -9.56
N ARG A 8 12.11 -3.44 -10.04
CA ARG A 8 12.25 -2.66 -11.28
C ARG A 8 11.64 -3.42 -12.46
N ASP A 9 12.01 -4.68 -12.62
CA ASP A 9 11.61 -5.49 -13.77
C ASP A 9 10.13 -5.85 -13.70
N GLY A 10 9.59 -6.11 -12.50
CA GLY A 10 8.16 -6.31 -12.28
C GLY A 10 7.31 -5.06 -12.55
N ILE A 11 7.81 -3.87 -12.24
CA ILE A 11 7.15 -2.61 -12.62
C ILE A 11 7.20 -2.41 -14.14
N ALA A 12 8.36 -2.68 -14.77
CA ALA A 12 8.53 -2.54 -16.22
C ALA A 12 7.68 -3.53 -17.03
N SER A 13 7.51 -4.76 -16.54
CA SER A 13 6.66 -5.78 -17.16
C SER A 13 5.17 -5.55 -16.93
N GLY A 14 4.80 -4.73 -15.94
CA GLY A 14 3.42 -4.55 -15.49
C GLY A 14 2.91 -5.67 -14.57
N GLU A 15 3.77 -6.62 -14.18
CA GLU A 15 3.45 -7.63 -13.18
C GLU A 15 3.17 -7.00 -11.81
N ILE A 16 3.96 -6.00 -11.44
CA ILE A 16 3.75 -5.19 -10.23
C ILE A 16 2.93 -3.97 -10.61
N THR A 17 1.67 -3.94 -10.21
CA THR A 17 0.73 -2.88 -10.54
C THR A 17 0.63 -1.80 -9.47
N GLU A 18 0.89 -2.15 -8.21
CA GLU A 18 0.74 -1.27 -7.04
C GLU A 18 1.84 -1.55 -6.01
N VAL A 19 2.27 -0.49 -5.30
CA VAL A 19 3.22 -0.56 -4.19
C VAL A 19 2.76 0.38 -3.09
N PHE A 20 2.81 -0.07 -1.84
CA PHE A 20 2.48 0.75 -0.68
C PHE A 20 3.36 0.40 0.52
N ALA A 21 3.52 1.36 1.42
CA ALA A 21 4.06 1.17 2.75
C ALA A 21 2.93 1.18 3.78
N CYS A 22 3.10 0.48 4.90
CA CYS A 22 2.14 0.47 5.99
C CYS A 22 2.81 0.77 7.34
N GLY A 23 2.06 1.39 8.25
CA GLY A 23 2.55 1.76 9.57
C GLY A 23 1.52 2.58 10.32
N THR A 24 1.55 2.54 11.66
CA THR A 24 0.50 3.11 12.52
C THR A 24 0.18 4.58 12.22
N ALA A 25 1.19 5.39 11.88
CA ALA A 25 0.99 6.81 11.62
C ALA A 25 0.19 7.10 10.34
N ALA A 26 0.34 6.27 9.30
CA ALA A 26 -0.23 6.55 7.97
C ALA A 26 -1.23 5.48 7.49
N VAL A 27 -1.36 4.39 8.26
CA VAL A 27 -2.13 3.17 7.94
C VAL A 27 -1.59 2.47 6.69
N VAL A 28 -1.83 3.08 5.53
CA VAL A 28 -1.35 2.66 4.21
C VAL A 28 -1.02 3.93 3.41
N SER A 29 0.17 3.96 2.80
CA SER A 29 0.65 5.05 1.95
C SER A 29 1.15 4.49 0.63
N ALA A 30 0.55 4.92 -0.48
CA ALA A 30 0.96 4.51 -1.81
C ALA A 30 2.38 5.02 -2.13
N VAL A 31 3.14 4.22 -2.86
CA VAL A 31 4.46 4.58 -3.40
C VAL A 31 4.31 4.82 -4.89
N GLY A 32 4.29 6.09 -5.30
CA GLY A 32 4.10 6.46 -6.72
C GLY A 32 5.35 6.25 -7.58
N ALA A 33 6.54 6.31 -6.97
CA ALA A 33 7.79 6.05 -7.67
C ALA A 33 8.91 5.68 -6.69
N ALA A 34 9.92 4.96 -7.20
CA ALA A 34 11.19 4.78 -6.52
C ALA A 34 12.33 5.32 -7.36
N LYS A 35 13.34 5.86 -6.67
CA LYS A 35 14.53 6.48 -7.25
C LYS A 35 15.78 5.90 -6.60
N SER A 36 16.77 5.60 -7.42
CA SER A 36 18.10 5.16 -7.03
C SER A 36 19.16 5.74 -7.96
N ASP A 37 20.43 5.46 -7.68
CA ASP A 37 21.54 5.80 -8.57
C ASP A 37 21.45 5.09 -9.95
N PHE A 38 20.67 4.00 -10.03
CA PHE A 38 20.45 3.23 -11.25
C PHE A 38 19.22 3.68 -12.05
N GLY A 39 18.50 4.71 -11.58
CA GLY A 39 17.36 5.30 -12.26
C GLY A 39 16.12 5.43 -11.39
N THR A 40 15.03 5.85 -12.04
CA THR A 40 13.71 6.06 -11.44
C THR A 40 12.69 5.20 -12.15
N TRP A 41 11.84 4.51 -11.39
CA TRP A 41 10.70 3.78 -11.92
C TRP A 41 9.41 4.26 -11.24
N VAL A 42 8.40 4.54 -12.06
CA VAL A 42 7.07 4.99 -11.62
C VAL A 42 6.18 3.77 -11.50
N THR A 43 5.49 3.64 -10.37
CA THR A 43 4.55 2.55 -10.14
C THR A 43 3.20 2.91 -10.76
N GLY A 44 2.72 2.09 -11.70
CA GLY A 44 1.50 2.36 -12.45
C GLY A 44 1.56 3.72 -13.14
N ASN A 45 0.67 4.63 -12.74
CA ASN A 45 0.62 6.02 -13.22
C ASN A 45 1.15 7.05 -12.18
N GLY A 46 1.75 6.59 -11.08
CA GLY A 46 2.22 7.44 -9.99
C GLY A 46 1.16 7.76 -8.93
N GLU A 47 -0.09 7.36 -9.15
CA GLU A 47 -1.20 7.58 -8.22
C GLU A 47 -1.51 6.32 -7.40
N PRO A 48 -2.19 6.45 -6.24
CA PRO A 48 -2.66 5.31 -5.46
C PRO A 48 -3.58 4.40 -6.29
N GLY A 49 -3.23 3.12 -6.37
CA GLY A 49 -4.04 2.13 -7.05
C GLY A 49 -5.31 1.72 -6.29
N PRO A 50 -6.25 1.04 -6.96
CA PRO A 50 -7.53 0.66 -6.38
C PRO A 50 -7.40 -0.28 -5.17
N ILE A 51 -6.46 -1.22 -5.19
CA ILE A 51 -6.28 -2.17 -4.10
C ILE A 51 -5.67 -1.48 -2.88
N THR A 52 -4.68 -0.60 -3.09
CA THR A 52 -4.06 0.20 -2.05
C THR A 52 -5.10 1.05 -1.31
N ASN A 53 -6.00 1.72 -2.05
CA ASN A 53 -7.08 2.51 -1.47
C ASN A 53 -8.10 1.62 -0.74
N GLN A 54 -8.49 0.49 -1.33
CA GLN A 54 -9.43 -0.45 -0.69
C GLN A 54 -8.90 -0.95 0.66
N ILE A 55 -7.61 -1.30 0.74
CA ILE A 55 -6.99 -1.73 2.01
C ILE A 55 -7.01 -0.59 3.02
N ARG A 56 -6.62 0.62 2.61
CA ARG A 56 -6.61 1.80 3.48
C ARG A 56 -7.99 2.10 4.06
N GLU A 57 -9.00 2.13 3.19
CA GLU A 57 -10.39 2.40 3.55
C GLU A 57 -10.97 1.32 4.46
N THR A 58 -10.68 0.05 4.18
CA THR A 58 -11.14 -1.08 5.02
C THR A 58 -10.55 -0.98 6.43
N LEU A 59 -9.24 -0.74 6.54
CA LEU A 59 -8.58 -0.63 7.84
C LEU A 59 -9.09 0.56 8.64
N LEU A 60 -9.21 1.74 8.02
CA LEU A 60 -9.77 2.93 8.67
C LEU A 60 -11.24 2.73 9.04
N GLY A 61 -12.01 2.06 8.18
CA GLY A 61 -13.41 1.76 8.43
C GLY A 61 -13.58 0.89 9.67
N ILE A 62 -12.73 -0.13 9.85
CA ILE A 62 -12.71 -0.95 11.07
C ILE A 62 -12.29 -0.09 12.26
N GLN A 63 -11.16 0.61 12.17
CA GLN A 63 -10.60 1.42 13.26
C GLN A 63 -11.57 2.49 13.80
N HIS A 64 -12.34 3.12 12.91
CA HIS A 64 -13.33 4.13 13.27
C HIS A 64 -14.73 3.56 13.54
N GLY A 65 -14.93 2.24 13.44
CA GLY A 65 -16.22 1.59 13.67
C GLY A 65 -17.27 1.89 12.60
N LEU A 66 -16.86 2.30 11.40
CA LEU A 66 -17.73 2.56 10.26
C LEU A 66 -18.19 1.27 9.56
N ILE A 67 -17.36 0.22 9.62
CA ILE A 67 -17.70 -1.13 9.13
C ILE A 67 -17.47 -2.18 10.24
N PRO A 68 -18.14 -3.35 10.18
CA PRO A 68 -18.01 -4.37 11.21
C PRO A 68 -16.59 -4.92 11.36
N ASP A 69 -16.11 -4.95 12.60
CA ASP A 69 -14.89 -5.65 12.97
C ASP A 69 -15.16 -7.16 13.15
N THR A 70 -14.99 -7.92 12.07
CA THR A 70 -15.22 -9.38 12.07
C THR A 70 -14.12 -10.18 12.76
N ARG A 71 -13.01 -9.53 13.14
CA ARG A 71 -11.80 -10.18 13.67
C ARG A 71 -11.49 -9.78 15.11
N GLY A 72 -12.24 -8.85 15.69
CA GLY A 72 -12.07 -8.39 17.07
C GLY A 72 -10.76 -7.63 17.29
N TRP A 73 -10.35 -6.81 16.32
CA TRP A 73 -9.17 -5.94 16.41
C TRP A 73 -9.38 -4.70 17.28
N ASN A 74 -10.58 -4.13 17.29
CA ASN A 74 -10.90 -2.95 18.09
C ASN A 74 -11.17 -3.35 19.54
N VAL A 75 -10.48 -2.66 20.45
CA VAL A 75 -10.70 -2.81 21.89
C VAL A 75 -11.35 -1.53 22.40
N LYS A 76 -12.48 -1.67 23.10
CA LYS A 76 -13.12 -0.54 23.78
C LYS A 76 -12.22 -0.07 24.92
N VAL A 77 -11.85 1.20 24.88
CA VAL A 77 -11.17 1.88 25.98
C VAL A 77 -12.21 2.69 26.75
N CYS A 78 -12.17 2.60 28.08
CA CYS A 78 -13.14 3.12 29.04
C CYS A 78 -13.37 4.63 28.94
#